data_AF-A0A1Y6FDN3-F1
#
_entry.id   AF-A0A1Y6FDN3-F1
#
_cell.length_a   1.000
_cell.length_b   1.000
_cell.length_c   1.000
_cell.angle_alpha   90.00
_cell.angle_beta   90.00
_cell.angle_gamma   90.00
#
_symmetry.space_group_name_H-M   'P 1'
#
loop_
_entity.id
_entity.type
_entity.pdbx_description
1 polymer ?
#
loop_
_entity_poly.entity_id
_entity_poly.type
_entity_poly.pdbx_seq_one_letter_code
_entity_poly.pdbx_strand_id
1 'polypeptide(L)'
;MRWHVLILLAGIGATPAIAQDTAINQFASGNQTGTNQLDETSLELFAGQLDYNTSVNLTQLGMNTVNTIVYGGDLDLVVQRFHGTQSLTNSISLAGHAIGGVIFQDATNIAGSVSSNTLTVADQLFAADASQLILNSAEFALLTGSIQQRGSNIANVAKAEYAIGTAAQTIELGAEQRIDNRLALAATASVGAFISQYGSNSGNIMISDTVENASRVFAGDQIVHNKVTLAELTDSRIEQHGVNIANFIQSSKIGNISQTSEGTQTVINEVIGPDGRPVRGDNIIQTSDNIVNLTVLTPPEGGNDNGQLSVDQNANFPQSSSGGGGSQTGNSVSISR
;
A
#
# COMPACT_ATOMS: atom_id res chain seq x y z
N MET A 1 5.59 9.22 28.07
CA MET A 1 6.89 8.76 27.53
C MET A 1 6.76 8.62 26.02
N ARG A 2 7.77 9.00 25.21
CA ARG A 2 7.75 8.81 23.75
C ARG A 2 8.75 7.71 23.40
N TRP A 3 8.27 6.61 22.81
CA TRP A 3 9.12 5.51 22.35
C TRP A 3 9.18 5.52 20.83
N HIS A 4 10.39 5.63 20.27
CA HIS A 4 10.62 5.54 18.83
C HIS A 4 11.50 4.31 18.59
N VAL A 5 10.97 3.30 17.92
CA VAL A 5 11.77 2.22 17.33
C VAL A 5 11.78 2.49 15.83
N LEU A 6 12.90 3.04 15.34
CA LEU A 6 13.16 3.29 13.92
C LEU A 6 14.17 2.25 13.46
N ILE A 7 13.74 1.28 12.64
CA ILE A 7 14.64 0.38 11.93
C ILE A 7 14.52 0.71 10.44
N LEU A 8 15.51 1.46 9.93
CA LEU A 8 15.68 1.75 8.52
C LEU A 8 16.59 0.67 7.91
N LEU A 9 16.02 -0.28 7.17
CA LEU A 9 16.79 -1.24 6.37
C LEU A 9 16.92 -0.67 4.95
N ALA A 10 17.97 0.14 4.74
CA ALA A 10 18.31 0.69 3.44
C ALA A 10 19.10 -0.34 2.60
N GLY A 11 18.56 -0.70 1.43
CA GLY A 11 19.24 -1.51 0.42
C GLY A 11 19.86 -0.67 -0.70
N ILE A 12 21.20 -0.79 -0.82
CA ILE A 12 22.13 -0.50 -1.92
C ILE A 12 21.88 0.77 -2.79
N GLY A 13 22.54 1.86 -2.38
CA GLY A 13 23.37 2.75 -3.21
C GLY A 13 22.76 3.41 -4.46
N ALA A 14 22.42 4.70 -4.35
CA ALA A 14 22.25 5.57 -5.51
C ALA A 14 23.60 5.76 -6.24
N THR A 15 23.68 5.35 -7.50
CA THR A 15 24.82 5.62 -8.38
C THR A 15 24.59 6.92 -9.15
N PRO A 16 25.46 7.94 -9.03
CA PRO A 16 25.40 9.11 -9.89
C PRO A 16 25.87 8.72 -11.30
N ALA A 17 24.99 8.88 -12.29
CA ALA A 17 25.32 8.69 -13.70
C ALA A 17 25.86 10.00 -14.31
N ILE A 18 26.91 9.87 -15.14
CA ILE A 18 27.46 10.95 -15.96
C ILE A 18 26.81 10.86 -17.35
N ALA A 19 26.37 11.99 -17.87
CA ALA A 19 25.51 12.10 -19.05
C ALA A 19 26.14 11.59 -20.37
N GLN A 20 25.65 10.44 -20.85
CA GLN A 20 25.24 10.12 -22.23
C GLN A 20 24.81 8.65 -22.22
N ASP A 21 23.56 8.36 -22.60
CA ASP A 21 22.89 7.05 -22.44
C ASP A 21 22.74 6.61 -20.97
N THR A 22 21.83 7.26 -20.24
CA THR A 22 21.58 6.90 -18.83
C THR A 22 20.66 5.68 -18.76
N ALA A 23 21.25 4.50 -18.99
CA ALA A 23 20.60 3.21 -18.83
C ALA A 23 20.83 2.65 -17.42
N ILE A 24 19.75 2.31 -16.71
CA ILE A 24 19.81 1.73 -15.37
C ILE A 24 19.08 0.38 -15.38
N ASN A 25 19.81 -0.69 -15.05
CA ASN A 25 19.25 -2.03 -14.90
C ASN A 25 19.40 -2.48 -13.44
N GLN A 26 18.28 -2.67 -12.75
CA GLN A 26 18.24 -3.13 -11.35
C GLN A 26 17.49 -4.47 -11.27
N PHE A 27 18.19 -5.50 -10.79
CA PHE A 27 17.64 -6.81 -10.54
C PHE A 27 17.76 -7.11 -9.05
N ALA A 28 16.62 -7.25 -8.39
CA ALA A 28 16.56 -7.61 -6.98
C ALA A 28 15.92 -9.00 -6.85
N SER A 29 16.56 -9.86 -6.05
CA SER A 29 16.06 -11.19 -5.71
C SER A 29 16.21 -11.46 -4.22
N GLY A 30 15.38 -12.35 -3.67
CA GLY A 30 15.48 -12.82 -2.29
C GLY A 30 14.57 -12.06 -1.32
N ASN A 31 14.78 -12.30 -0.02
CA ASN A 31 13.86 -11.87 1.02
C ASN A 31 14.38 -10.64 1.77
N GLN A 32 13.54 -9.61 1.89
CA GLN A 32 13.70 -8.48 2.79
C GLN A 32 12.66 -8.58 3.89
N THR A 33 13.11 -8.70 5.14
CA THR A 33 12.21 -8.84 6.29
C THR A 33 12.54 -7.78 7.35
N GLY A 34 11.54 -7.01 7.76
CA GLY A 34 11.61 -6.09 8.89
C GLY A 34 10.59 -6.48 9.95
N THR A 35 11.00 -6.46 11.23
CA THR A 35 10.11 -6.80 12.35
C THR A 35 10.32 -5.83 13.50
N ASN A 36 9.24 -5.17 13.91
CA ASN A 36 9.15 -4.41 15.15
C ASN A 36 8.20 -5.16 16.07
N GLN A 37 8.70 -5.66 17.20
CA GLN A 37 7.89 -6.41 18.17
C GLN A 37 7.97 -5.75 19.54
N LEU A 38 6.81 -5.62 20.18
CA LEU A 38 6.66 -5.29 21.59
C LEU A 38 5.80 -6.37 22.25
N ASP A 39 6.32 -7.02 23.28
CA ASP A 39 5.59 -8.04 24.05
C ASP A 39 5.78 -7.82 25.56
N GLU A 40 5.09 -8.62 26.37
CA GLU A 40 5.16 -8.53 27.83
C GLU A 40 6.58 -8.74 28.36
N THR A 41 7.37 -9.62 27.74
CA THR A 41 8.77 -9.86 28.14
C THR A 41 9.66 -8.65 27.87
N SER A 42 9.36 -7.91 26.80
CA SER A 42 10.01 -6.65 26.46
C SER A 42 9.69 -5.54 27.48
N LEU A 43 8.59 -5.67 28.20
CA LEU A 43 8.15 -4.76 29.25
C LEU A 43 8.66 -5.11 30.65
N GLU A 44 9.11 -6.34 30.90
CA GLU A 44 9.68 -6.74 32.20
C GLU A 44 10.94 -5.91 32.55
N LEU A 45 11.68 -5.44 31.53
CA LEU A 45 12.75 -4.43 31.66
C LEU A 45 12.28 -3.08 32.22
N PHE A 46 10.97 -2.83 32.23
CA PHE A 46 10.30 -1.58 32.58
C PHE A 46 9.20 -1.78 33.63
N ALA A 47 9.18 -2.92 34.34
CA ALA A 47 8.12 -3.40 35.25
C ALA A 47 7.71 -2.47 36.41
N GLY A 48 8.29 -1.27 36.52
CA GLY A 48 7.89 -0.23 37.47
C GLY A 48 7.07 0.93 36.87
N GLN A 49 6.79 0.96 35.56
CA GLN A 49 6.25 2.16 34.89
C GLN A 49 4.95 1.97 34.09
N LEU A 50 4.43 0.75 33.97
CA LEU A 50 3.12 0.49 33.35
C LEU A 50 2.07 0.26 34.43
N ASP A 51 1.71 1.32 35.14
CA ASP A 51 0.52 1.32 35.99
C ASP A 51 -0.74 1.54 35.12
N TYR A 52 -1.92 1.13 35.60
CA TYR A 52 -3.19 0.96 34.86
C TYR A 52 -3.77 2.23 34.17
N ASN A 53 -3.04 3.35 34.14
CA ASN A 53 -3.40 4.62 33.50
C ASN A 53 -2.27 5.21 32.66
N THR A 54 -1.34 4.40 32.17
CA THR A 54 -0.21 4.92 31.41
C THR A 54 -0.68 5.38 30.03
N SER A 55 -0.71 6.69 29.79
CA SER A 55 -0.81 7.25 28.45
C SER A 55 0.53 7.03 27.74
N VAL A 56 0.58 6.01 26.89
CA VAL A 56 1.74 5.63 26.10
C VAL A 56 1.49 6.05 24.66
N ASN A 57 2.42 6.84 24.11
CA ASN A 57 2.48 7.03 22.67
C ASN A 57 3.52 6.06 22.11
N LEU A 58 3.07 5.12 21.29
CA LEU A 58 3.89 4.08 20.70
C LEU A 58 3.86 4.23 19.18
N THR A 59 5.03 4.20 18.56
CA THR A 59 5.17 4.32 17.12
C THR A 59 6.10 3.22 16.61
N GLN A 60 5.58 2.37 15.72
CA GLN A 60 6.34 1.34 14.99
C GLN A 60 6.29 1.68 13.50
N LEU A 61 7.46 1.94 12.91
CA LEU A 61 7.59 2.28 11.49
C LEU A 61 8.45 1.21 10.80
N GLY A 62 7.99 0.73 9.65
CA GLY A 62 8.74 -0.19 8.79
C GLY A 62 8.73 0.28 7.35
N MET A 63 9.86 0.18 6.66
CA MET A 63 9.94 0.46 5.23
C MET A 63 10.95 -0.47 4.56
N ASN A 64 10.50 -1.19 3.51
CA ASN A 64 11.37 -1.91 2.60
C ASN A 64 11.30 -1.26 1.23
N THR A 65 12.44 -1.11 0.57
CA THR A 65 12.51 -0.53 -0.77
C THR A 65 13.55 -1.26 -1.61
N VAL A 66 13.16 -1.66 -2.81
CA VAL A 66 14.03 -2.26 -3.82
C VAL A 66 13.81 -1.58 -5.15
N ASN A 67 14.87 -1.54 -5.96
CA ASN A 67 14.84 -1.01 -7.32
C ASN A 67 14.18 0.37 -7.35
N THR A 68 14.74 1.36 -6.66
CA THR A 68 14.22 2.74 -6.64
C THR A 68 15.24 3.69 -7.24
N ILE A 69 14.78 4.53 -8.17
CA ILE A 69 15.58 5.52 -8.89
C ILE A 69 14.91 6.87 -8.73
N VAL A 70 15.67 7.87 -8.29
CA VAL A 70 15.27 9.28 -8.30
C VAL A 70 16.37 10.05 -9.00
N TYR A 71 16.06 10.62 -10.16
CA TYR A 71 17.03 11.32 -10.99
C TYR A 71 16.44 12.65 -11.48
N GLY A 72 17.17 13.75 -11.34
CA GLY A 72 16.69 15.08 -11.74
C GLY A 72 16.94 15.43 -13.21
N GLY A 73 17.12 14.43 -14.06
CA GLY A 73 17.42 14.57 -15.48
C GLY A 73 16.71 13.51 -16.31
N ASP A 74 17.16 13.33 -17.55
CA ASP A 74 16.56 12.39 -18.49
C ASP A 74 17.16 10.99 -18.36
N LEU A 75 16.30 9.97 -18.40
CA LEU A 75 16.67 8.56 -18.38
C LEU A 75 16.27 7.92 -19.72
N ASP A 76 17.22 7.25 -20.35
CA ASP A 76 16.97 6.61 -21.65
C ASP A 76 16.34 5.22 -21.48
N LEU A 77 16.84 4.44 -20.52
CA LEU A 77 16.34 3.09 -20.28
C LEU A 77 16.36 2.78 -18.79
N VAL A 78 15.23 2.35 -18.26
CA VAL A 78 15.14 1.80 -16.91
C VAL A 78 14.54 0.42 -16.99
N VAL A 79 15.32 -0.60 -16.60
CA VAL A 79 14.83 -1.96 -16.43
C VAL A 79 14.90 -2.32 -14.95
N GLN A 80 13.76 -2.67 -14.37
CA GLN A 80 13.66 -3.08 -12.97
C GLN A 80 12.96 -4.43 -12.90
N ARG A 81 13.60 -5.41 -12.27
CA ARG A 81 13.04 -6.75 -12.05
C ARG A 81 13.10 -7.08 -10.57
N PHE A 82 11.98 -7.48 -10.00
CA PHE A 82 11.91 -7.95 -8.63
C PHE A 82 11.37 -9.38 -8.56
N HIS A 83 12.15 -10.23 -7.87
CA HIS A 83 11.83 -11.61 -7.51
C HIS A 83 11.97 -11.77 -5.99
N GLY A 84 11.09 -12.53 -5.34
CA GLY A 84 11.17 -12.78 -3.89
C GLY A 84 10.29 -11.87 -3.02
N THR A 85 10.58 -11.80 -1.72
CA THR A 85 9.61 -11.33 -0.72
C THR A 85 10.07 -10.07 0.00
N GLN A 86 9.26 -9.01 0.02
CA GLN A 86 9.34 -7.94 1.01
C GLN A 86 8.30 -8.19 2.10
N SER A 87 8.73 -8.26 3.36
CA SER A 87 7.84 -8.49 4.50
C SER A 87 8.12 -7.49 5.62
N LEU A 88 7.07 -6.85 6.12
CA LEU A 88 7.13 -5.98 7.29
C LEU A 88 6.10 -6.45 8.33
N THR A 89 6.56 -6.63 9.56
CA THR A 89 5.70 -6.97 10.69
C THR A 89 5.88 -5.95 11.82
N ASN A 90 4.80 -5.24 12.16
CA ASN A 90 4.68 -4.46 13.37
C ASN A 90 3.75 -5.22 14.31
N SER A 91 4.26 -5.71 15.44
CA SER A 91 3.51 -6.51 16.40
C SER A 91 3.56 -5.90 17.80
N ILE A 92 2.41 -5.83 18.44
CA ILE A 92 2.25 -5.50 19.85
C ILE A 92 1.39 -6.58 20.48
N SER A 93 1.91 -7.31 21.46
CA SER A 93 1.17 -8.34 22.20
C SER A 93 1.22 -8.02 23.69
N LEU A 94 0.20 -7.28 24.14
CA LEU A 94 0.06 -6.79 25.50
C LEU A 94 -1.33 -7.17 26.05
N ALA A 95 -1.71 -8.43 25.84
CA ALA A 95 -3.05 -8.95 26.12
C ALA A 95 -3.50 -8.77 27.58
N GLY A 96 -2.56 -8.70 28.54
CA GLY A 96 -2.86 -8.43 29.96
C GLY A 96 -2.94 -6.96 30.35
N HIS A 97 -2.68 -6.01 29.45
CA HIS A 97 -2.45 -4.61 29.80
C HIS A 97 -3.51 -3.66 29.23
N ALA A 98 -3.92 -2.69 30.05
CA ALA A 98 -4.72 -1.55 29.63
C ALA A 98 -3.81 -0.46 29.04
N ILE A 99 -4.07 -0.04 27.81
CA ILE A 99 -3.26 0.97 27.12
C ILE A 99 -4.11 2.22 26.86
N GLY A 100 -3.63 3.36 27.38
CA GLY A 100 -4.08 4.68 26.98
C GLY A 100 -3.07 5.37 26.07
N GLY A 101 -3.47 6.45 25.39
CA GLY A 101 -2.59 7.24 24.50
C GLY A 101 -2.80 6.97 23.01
N VAL A 102 -1.77 7.16 22.18
CA VAL A 102 -1.86 7.02 20.72
C VAL A 102 -0.88 5.97 20.23
N ILE A 103 -1.38 4.94 19.58
CA ILE A 103 -0.58 3.87 18.97
C ILE A 103 -0.60 4.07 17.46
N PHE A 104 0.58 4.07 16.84
CA PHE A 104 0.75 4.20 15.41
C PHE A 104 1.64 3.09 14.87
N GLN A 105 1.11 2.28 13.97
CA GLN A 105 1.85 1.27 13.23
C GLN A 105 1.77 1.61 11.74
N ASP A 106 2.91 1.84 11.10
CA ASP A 106 2.98 2.13 9.66
C ASP A 106 4.04 1.26 9.00
N ALA A 107 3.69 0.69 7.86
CA ALA A 107 4.54 -0.21 7.10
C ALA A 107 4.40 0.09 5.61
N THR A 108 5.52 0.15 4.89
CA THR A 108 5.53 0.40 3.46
C THR A 108 6.54 -0.49 2.73
N ASN A 109 6.09 -1.26 1.75
CA ASN A 109 6.95 -1.97 0.81
C ASN A 109 6.91 -1.29 -0.56
N ILE A 110 8.06 -1.01 -1.15
CA ILE A 110 8.19 -0.44 -2.50
C ILE A 110 9.12 -1.33 -3.33
N ALA A 111 8.66 -1.75 -4.52
CA ALA A 111 9.46 -2.50 -5.48
C ALA A 111 9.31 -1.92 -6.89
N GLY A 112 10.42 -1.50 -7.49
CA GLY A 112 10.44 -0.98 -8.86
C GLY A 112 9.77 0.40 -8.93
N SER A 113 10.52 1.44 -8.60
CA SER A 113 10.08 2.84 -8.70
C SER A 113 11.12 3.66 -9.44
N VAL A 114 10.68 4.52 -10.35
CA VAL A 114 11.54 5.49 -11.05
C VAL A 114 10.86 6.86 -11.09
N SER A 115 11.63 7.91 -10.78
CA SER A 115 11.27 9.30 -10.97
C SER A 115 12.35 10.02 -11.77
N SER A 116 11.97 10.73 -12.83
CA SER A 116 12.86 11.47 -13.73
C SER A 116 12.22 12.73 -14.34
N ASN A 117 12.96 13.52 -15.12
CA ASN A 117 12.36 14.58 -15.94
C ASN A 117 11.68 13.96 -17.16
N THR A 118 12.43 13.13 -17.89
CA THR A 118 11.98 12.36 -19.05
C THR A 118 12.41 10.91 -18.91
N LEU A 119 11.57 9.98 -19.35
CA LEU A 119 11.86 8.56 -19.35
C LEU A 119 11.56 7.95 -20.72
N THR A 120 12.60 7.68 -21.52
CA THR A 120 12.39 7.16 -22.88
C THR A 120 11.84 5.74 -22.85
N VAL A 121 12.42 4.85 -22.01
CA VAL A 121 11.92 3.48 -21.80
C VAL A 121 11.87 3.11 -20.32
N ALA A 122 10.71 2.62 -19.88
CA ALA A 122 10.51 2.00 -18.57
C ALA A 122 10.08 0.54 -18.73
N ASP A 123 10.83 -0.41 -18.18
CA ASP A 123 10.48 -1.83 -18.21
C ASP A 123 10.56 -2.42 -16.80
N GLN A 124 9.39 -2.60 -16.17
CA GLN A 124 9.28 -2.99 -14.77
C GLN A 124 8.53 -4.32 -14.63
N LEU A 125 9.14 -5.27 -13.90
CA LEU A 125 8.56 -6.58 -13.60
C LEU A 125 8.49 -6.81 -12.09
N PHE A 126 7.31 -7.18 -11.64
CA PHE A 126 7.08 -7.83 -10.36
C PHE A 126 6.68 -9.29 -10.67
N ALA A 127 7.63 -10.20 -10.47
CA ALA A 127 7.56 -11.54 -11.02
C ALA A 127 6.54 -12.45 -10.31
N ALA A 128 6.26 -13.61 -10.89
CA ALA A 128 5.29 -14.58 -10.37
C ALA A 128 5.63 -15.11 -8.97
N ASP A 129 6.90 -15.06 -8.57
CA ASP A 129 7.39 -15.44 -7.24
C ASP A 129 7.56 -14.24 -6.29
N ALA A 130 7.18 -13.04 -6.73
CA ALA A 130 7.33 -11.82 -5.95
C ALA A 130 6.14 -11.62 -4.99
N SER A 131 6.44 -11.19 -3.76
CA SER A 131 5.41 -10.92 -2.75
C SER A 131 5.74 -9.70 -1.90
N GLN A 132 4.76 -8.83 -1.65
CA GLN A 132 4.83 -7.74 -0.67
C GLN A 132 3.83 -8.00 0.45
N LEU A 133 4.32 -8.25 1.65
CA LEU A 133 3.53 -8.67 2.81
C LEU A 133 3.68 -7.65 3.94
N ILE A 134 2.56 -7.15 4.44
CA ILE A 134 2.51 -6.26 5.61
C ILE A 134 1.59 -6.84 6.65
N LEU A 135 2.09 -6.98 7.87
CA LEU A 135 1.30 -7.32 9.05
C LEU A 135 1.46 -6.23 10.10
N ASN A 136 0.41 -5.47 10.36
CA ASN A 136 0.28 -4.65 11.56
C ASN A 136 -0.66 -5.36 12.52
N SER A 137 -0.14 -5.84 13.65
CA SER A 137 -0.91 -6.58 14.64
C SER A 137 -0.78 -5.91 16.00
N ALA A 138 -1.90 -5.80 16.71
CA ALA A 138 -1.93 -5.30 18.06
C ALA A 138 -2.97 -6.06 18.89
N GLU A 139 -2.61 -6.40 20.13
CA GLU A 139 -3.46 -7.08 21.10
C GLU A 139 -3.33 -6.41 22.47
N PHE A 140 -4.48 -6.06 23.07
CA PHE A 140 -4.56 -5.38 24.37
C PHE A 140 -5.68 -5.96 25.23
N ALA A 141 -5.55 -5.81 26.56
CA ALA A 141 -6.69 -6.05 27.45
C ALA A 141 -7.78 -5.01 27.23
N LEU A 142 -7.41 -3.73 27.32
CA LEU A 142 -8.31 -2.58 27.25
C LEU A 142 -7.61 -1.46 26.47
N LEU A 143 -8.31 -0.87 25.52
CA LEU A 143 -7.86 0.34 24.81
C LEU A 143 -8.68 1.54 25.28
N THR A 144 -8.01 2.52 25.89
CA THR A 144 -8.64 3.81 26.27
C THR A 144 -8.21 4.97 25.39
N GLY A 145 -7.23 4.73 24.51
CA GLY A 145 -6.67 5.68 23.57
C GLY A 145 -7.09 5.46 22.12
N SER A 146 -6.25 5.91 21.19
CA SER A 146 -6.42 5.63 19.76
C SER A 146 -5.35 4.70 19.23
N ILE A 147 -5.71 3.93 18.21
CA ILE A 147 -4.79 3.13 17.42
C ILE A 147 -5.01 3.41 15.94
N GLN A 148 -3.90 3.60 15.23
CA GLN A 148 -3.87 3.72 13.79
C GLN A 148 -2.90 2.70 13.22
N GLN A 149 -3.39 1.87 12.30
CA GLN A 149 -2.61 0.87 11.57
C GLN A 149 -2.67 1.19 10.09
N ARG A 150 -1.50 1.39 9.47
CA ARG A 150 -1.36 1.71 8.05
C ARG A 150 -0.43 0.72 7.36
N GLY A 151 -0.86 0.21 6.21
CA GLY A 151 -0.02 -0.57 5.31
C GLY A 151 -0.07 0.00 3.90
N SER A 152 1.07 -0.01 3.20
CA SER A 152 1.15 0.32 1.78
C SER A 152 2.13 -0.59 1.03
N ASN A 153 1.63 -1.28 0.01
CA ASN A 153 2.45 -2.04 -0.93
C ASN A 153 2.41 -1.34 -2.29
N ILE A 154 3.57 -1.04 -2.86
CA ILE A 154 3.71 -0.31 -4.11
C ILE A 154 4.65 -1.10 -5.02
N ALA A 155 4.18 -1.45 -6.22
CA ALA A 155 4.96 -2.15 -7.22
C ALA A 155 4.87 -1.44 -8.59
N ASN A 156 6.00 -1.38 -9.31
CA ASN A 156 6.11 -0.84 -10.66
C ASN A 156 5.55 0.59 -10.80
N VAL A 157 6.28 1.60 -10.33
CA VAL A 157 5.94 3.02 -10.48
C VAL A 157 6.89 3.68 -11.46
N ALA A 158 6.35 4.33 -12.48
CA ALA A 158 7.09 5.18 -13.40
C ALA A 158 6.53 6.59 -13.35
N LYS A 159 7.37 7.54 -12.90
CA LYS A 159 7.05 8.96 -12.87
C LYS A 159 8.04 9.75 -13.72
N ALA A 160 7.53 10.59 -14.61
CA ALA A 160 8.34 11.59 -15.29
C ALA A 160 7.64 12.95 -15.19
N GLU A 161 8.40 14.03 -15.13
CA GLU A 161 7.82 15.38 -15.19
C GLU A 161 7.19 15.60 -16.57
N TYR A 162 7.98 15.49 -17.63
CA TYR A 162 7.57 15.91 -18.98
C TYR A 162 7.03 14.77 -19.84
N ALA A 163 7.76 13.66 -19.94
CA ALA A 163 7.33 12.57 -20.81
C ALA A 163 7.84 11.19 -20.41
N ILE A 164 7.00 10.19 -20.67
CA ILE A 164 7.33 8.78 -20.75
C ILE A 164 7.13 8.34 -22.19
N GLY A 165 8.19 7.88 -22.86
CA GLY A 165 8.13 7.38 -24.22
C GLY A 165 7.40 6.04 -24.29
N THR A 166 8.12 4.94 -24.08
CA THR A 166 7.56 3.59 -24.03
C THR A 166 7.67 3.00 -22.64
N ALA A 167 6.59 2.42 -22.13
CA ALA A 167 6.63 1.75 -20.85
C ALA A 167 5.93 0.38 -20.87
N ALA A 168 6.65 -0.62 -20.36
CA ALA A 168 6.15 -1.97 -20.08
C ALA A 168 6.13 -2.16 -18.55
N GLN A 169 4.96 -2.42 -17.99
CA GLN A 169 4.81 -2.71 -16.56
C GLN A 169 4.04 -4.01 -16.39
N THR A 170 4.69 -5.01 -15.77
CA THR A 170 4.13 -6.35 -15.63
C THR A 170 4.14 -6.78 -14.16
N ILE A 171 2.97 -7.21 -13.69
CA ILE A 171 2.80 -7.96 -12.45
C ILE A 171 2.26 -9.32 -12.87
N GLU A 172 3.06 -10.37 -12.69
CA GLU A 172 2.76 -11.70 -13.21
C GLU A 172 1.73 -12.46 -12.36
N LEU A 173 1.17 -13.50 -12.96
CA LEU A 173 0.30 -14.44 -12.27
C LEU A 173 1.09 -15.18 -11.19
N GLY A 174 0.58 -15.22 -9.96
CA GLY A 174 1.24 -15.80 -8.79
C GLY A 174 1.87 -14.77 -7.86
N ALA A 175 2.05 -13.52 -8.33
CA ALA A 175 2.56 -12.45 -7.50
C ALA A 175 1.51 -11.97 -6.48
N GLU A 176 1.93 -11.56 -5.28
CA GLU A 176 1.01 -11.18 -4.19
C GLU A 176 1.37 -9.83 -3.57
N GLN A 177 0.36 -8.98 -3.38
CA GLN A 177 0.43 -7.80 -2.52
C GLN A 177 -0.62 -7.94 -1.41
N ARG A 178 -0.18 -8.10 -0.16
CA ARG A 178 -1.05 -8.36 0.98
C ARG A 178 -0.77 -7.45 2.15
N ILE A 179 -1.84 -6.91 2.73
CA ILE A 179 -1.83 -6.08 3.93
C ILE A 179 -2.85 -6.66 4.92
N ASP A 180 -2.37 -7.04 6.11
CA ASP A 180 -3.20 -7.42 7.24
C ASP A 180 -3.04 -6.37 8.36
N ASN A 181 -4.09 -5.61 8.64
CA ASN A 181 -4.20 -4.80 9.85
C ASN A 181 -5.12 -5.51 10.83
N ARG A 182 -4.58 -5.93 11.97
CA ARG A 182 -5.27 -6.75 12.97
C ARG A 182 -5.22 -6.10 14.34
N LEU A 183 -6.38 -5.95 14.94
CA LEU A 183 -6.54 -5.54 16.33
C LEU A 183 -7.39 -6.56 17.07
N ALA A 184 -6.91 -7.02 18.22
CA ALA A 184 -7.67 -7.83 19.16
C ALA A 184 -7.75 -7.12 20.52
N LEU A 185 -8.97 -7.05 21.08
CA LEU A 185 -9.22 -6.47 22.40
C LEU A 185 -9.87 -7.52 23.31
N ALA A 186 -9.20 -7.86 24.42
CA ALA A 186 -9.63 -8.92 25.33
C ALA A 186 -10.74 -8.48 26.32
N ALA A 187 -10.98 -7.18 26.46
CA ALA A 187 -12.13 -6.56 27.13
C ALA A 187 -12.71 -5.42 26.28
N THR A 188 -13.68 -4.67 26.81
CA THR A 188 -14.24 -3.49 26.14
C THR A 188 -13.12 -2.50 25.76
N ALA A 189 -13.19 -1.85 24.60
CA ALA A 189 -12.54 -0.54 24.44
C ALA A 189 -13.38 0.50 25.21
N SER A 190 -12.74 1.43 25.92
CA SER A 190 -13.50 2.44 26.65
C SER A 190 -14.24 3.37 25.69
N VAL A 191 -15.36 3.92 26.15
CA VAL A 191 -16.10 5.00 25.46
C VAL A 191 -15.13 6.14 25.15
N GLY A 192 -14.78 6.33 23.87
CA GLY A 192 -13.84 7.34 23.40
C GLY A 192 -12.60 6.82 22.64
N ALA A 193 -12.39 5.50 22.59
CA ALA A 193 -11.31 4.95 21.76
C ALA A 193 -11.61 5.15 20.27
N PHE A 194 -10.55 5.47 19.50
CA PHE A 194 -10.62 5.62 18.06
C PHE A 194 -9.69 4.61 17.39
N ILE A 195 -10.26 3.72 16.59
CA ILE A 195 -9.55 2.67 15.87
C ILE A 195 -9.60 3.01 14.39
N SER A 196 -8.43 3.19 13.77
CA SER A 196 -8.29 3.46 12.34
C SER A 196 -7.38 2.42 11.69
N GLN A 197 -7.88 1.74 10.65
CA GLN A 197 -7.10 0.78 9.87
C GLN A 197 -7.16 1.17 8.39
N TYR A 198 -5.99 1.33 7.78
CA TYR A 198 -5.85 1.70 6.38
C TYR A 198 -4.89 0.74 5.67
N GLY A 199 -5.31 0.17 4.54
CA GLY A 199 -4.45 -0.63 3.68
C GLY A 199 -4.56 -0.18 2.23
N SER A 200 -3.42 -0.07 1.54
CA SER A 200 -3.37 0.25 0.12
C SER A 200 -2.37 -0.61 -0.64
N ASN A 201 -2.84 -1.40 -1.61
CA ASN A 201 -2.00 -2.02 -2.62
C ASN A 201 -2.08 -1.22 -3.92
N SER A 202 -0.92 -0.93 -4.52
CA SER A 202 -0.81 -0.26 -5.80
C SER A 202 0.19 -1.01 -6.67
N GLY A 203 -0.24 -1.36 -7.87
CA GLY A 203 0.59 -1.96 -8.90
C GLY A 203 0.51 -1.12 -10.17
N ASN A 204 1.56 -1.19 -10.98
CA ASN A 204 1.69 -0.51 -12.27
C ASN A 204 1.14 0.93 -12.20
N ILE A 205 1.94 1.89 -11.76
CA ILE A 205 1.54 3.29 -11.65
C ILE A 205 2.35 4.08 -12.67
N MET A 206 1.69 4.95 -13.41
CA MET A 206 2.34 5.81 -14.39
C MET A 206 1.80 7.22 -14.31
N ILE A 207 2.71 8.18 -14.15
CA ILE A 207 2.36 9.59 -14.00
C ILE A 207 3.36 10.42 -14.79
N SER A 208 2.88 11.16 -15.78
CA SER A 208 3.68 12.13 -16.56
C SER A 208 2.77 13.07 -17.33
N ASP A 209 3.26 14.24 -17.74
CA ASP A 209 2.50 15.12 -18.63
C ASP A 209 2.18 14.45 -19.98
N THR A 210 3.12 13.64 -20.51
CA THR A 210 2.94 12.89 -21.76
C THR A 210 3.31 11.42 -21.59
N VAL A 211 2.48 10.52 -22.12
CA VAL A 211 2.78 9.08 -22.25
C VAL A 211 2.57 8.68 -23.70
N GLU A 212 3.62 8.28 -24.42
CA GLU A 212 3.46 7.93 -25.85
C GLU A 212 2.89 6.53 -26.02
N ASN A 213 3.50 5.53 -25.39
CA ASN A 213 3.08 4.13 -25.49
C ASN A 213 3.20 3.42 -24.14
N ALA A 214 2.14 2.74 -23.72
CA ALA A 214 2.16 1.90 -22.52
C ALA A 214 1.56 0.52 -22.79
N SER A 215 2.28 -0.54 -22.40
CA SER A 215 1.78 -1.91 -22.35
C SER A 215 1.84 -2.43 -20.93
N ARG A 216 0.71 -2.86 -20.39
CA ARG A 216 0.58 -3.12 -18.96
C ARG A 216 -0.21 -4.38 -18.70
N VAL A 217 0.36 -5.24 -17.88
CA VAL A 217 -0.23 -6.52 -17.52
C VAL A 217 -0.27 -6.62 -16.00
N PHE A 218 -1.44 -6.91 -15.46
CA PHE A 218 -1.60 -7.18 -14.03
C PHE A 218 -2.35 -8.51 -13.84
N ALA A 219 -1.65 -9.51 -13.35
CA ALA A 219 -2.20 -10.85 -13.11
C ALA A 219 -2.01 -11.35 -11.67
N GLY A 220 -1.43 -10.53 -10.77
CA GLY A 220 -1.24 -10.87 -9.37
C GLY A 220 -2.49 -10.71 -8.50
N ASP A 221 -2.35 -11.01 -7.21
CA ASP A 221 -3.38 -10.85 -6.20
C ASP A 221 -3.14 -9.61 -5.33
N GLN A 222 -4.18 -8.82 -5.10
CA GLN A 222 -4.15 -7.69 -4.17
C GLN A 222 -5.17 -7.90 -3.05
N ILE A 223 -4.66 -8.00 -1.82
CA ILE A 223 -5.45 -8.32 -0.63
C ILE A 223 -5.22 -7.25 0.43
N VAL A 224 -6.30 -6.60 0.87
CA VAL A 224 -6.31 -5.78 2.08
C VAL A 224 -7.29 -6.40 3.07
N HIS A 225 -6.80 -6.73 4.26
CA HIS A 225 -7.61 -7.27 5.34
C HIS A 225 -7.47 -6.39 6.58
N ASN A 226 -8.53 -5.67 6.90
CA ASN A 226 -8.66 -4.90 8.12
C ASN A 226 -9.60 -5.66 9.07
N LYS A 227 -9.08 -6.06 10.23
CA LYS A 227 -9.80 -6.85 11.23
C LYS A 227 -9.71 -6.22 12.61
N VAL A 228 -10.87 -6.04 13.22
CA VAL A 228 -11.00 -5.73 14.66
C VAL A 228 -11.77 -6.86 15.32
N THR A 229 -11.24 -7.43 16.40
CA THR A 229 -11.92 -8.44 17.22
C THR A 229 -12.17 -7.87 18.61
N LEU A 230 -13.42 -7.93 19.06
CA LEU A 230 -13.90 -7.34 20.30
C LEU A 230 -14.41 -8.45 21.24
N ALA A 231 -13.88 -8.50 22.46
CA ALA A 231 -14.41 -9.38 23.50
C ALA A 231 -15.71 -8.87 24.13
N GLU A 232 -16.02 -7.58 23.99
CA GLU A 232 -17.28 -6.95 24.40
C GLU A 232 -17.73 -5.90 23.39
N LEU A 233 -19.03 -5.65 23.26
CA LEU A 233 -19.54 -4.57 22.41
C LEU A 233 -19.07 -3.21 22.95
N THR A 234 -18.72 -2.29 22.05
CA THR A 234 -18.19 -0.97 22.41
C THR A 234 -18.81 0.11 21.54
N ASP A 235 -18.99 1.30 22.12
CA ASP A 235 -19.38 2.52 21.42
C ASP A 235 -18.18 3.22 20.76
N SER A 236 -17.01 2.57 20.72
CA SER A 236 -15.80 3.10 20.09
C SER A 236 -16.00 3.39 18.62
N ARG A 237 -15.34 4.44 18.11
CA ARG A 237 -15.37 4.74 16.67
C ARG A 237 -14.34 3.88 15.95
N ILE A 238 -14.79 3.11 14.98
CA ILE A 238 -13.96 2.22 14.17
C ILE A 238 -14.04 2.68 12.71
N GLU A 239 -12.89 2.97 12.12
CA GLU A 239 -12.75 3.31 10.71
C GLU A 239 -11.82 2.32 10.03
N GLN A 240 -12.33 1.66 8.99
CA GLN A 240 -11.55 0.75 8.17
C GLN A 240 -11.65 1.17 6.71
N HIS A 241 -10.49 1.29 6.08
CA HIS A 241 -10.42 1.64 4.67
C HIS A 241 -9.41 0.74 3.96
N GLY A 242 -9.82 0.16 2.84
CA GLY A 242 -8.93 -0.63 2.00
C GLY A 242 -9.02 -0.18 0.55
N VAL A 243 -7.86 -0.10 -0.10
CA VAL A 243 -7.74 0.31 -1.50
C VAL A 243 -6.83 -0.66 -2.25
N ASN A 244 -7.28 -1.13 -3.41
CA ASN A 244 -6.44 -1.84 -4.35
C ASN A 244 -6.48 -1.14 -5.72
N ILE A 245 -5.31 -0.89 -6.29
CA ILE A 245 -5.15 -0.31 -7.62
C ILE A 245 -4.22 -1.23 -8.41
N ALA A 246 -4.74 -1.90 -9.44
CA ALA A 246 -3.95 -2.80 -10.29
C ALA A 246 -3.25 -2.04 -11.41
N ASN A 247 -3.95 -1.07 -12.00
CA ASN A 247 -3.40 -0.22 -13.04
C ASN A 247 -3.92 1.22 -12.96
N PHE A 248 -3.00 2.18 -12.77
CA PHE A 248 -3.29 3.61 -12.88
C PHE A 248 -2.37 4.35 -13.86
N ILE A 249 -2.97 5.18 -14.71
CA ILE A 249 -2.28 6.15 -15.57
C ILE A 249 -2.88 7.53 -15.33
N GLN A 250 -2.04 8.52 -15.06
CA GLN A 250 -2.43 9.92 -15.09
C GLN A 250 -1.53 10.68 -16.04
N SER A 251 -2.13 11.36 -17.02
CA SER A 251 -1.38 12.16 -17.99
C SER A 251 -2.23 13.26 -18.61
N SER A 252 -1.59 14.31 -19.12
CA SER A 252 -2.30 15.31 -19.94
C SER A 252 -2.45 14.85 -21.39
N LYS A 253 -1.50 14.04 -21.87
CA LYS A 253 -1.45 13.52 -23.23
C LYS A 253 -1.07 12.05 -23.26
N ILE A 254 -1.84 11.27 -24.00
CA ILE A 254 -1.65 9.83 -24.12
C ILE A 254 -1.71 9.45 -25.60
N GLY A 255 -0.72 8.69 -26.07
CA GLY A 255 -0.75 8.04 -27.39
C GLY A 255 -1.52 6.72 -27.35
N ASN A 256 -0.80 5.59 -27.31
CA ASN A 256 -1.38 4.25 -27.32
C ASN A 256 -1.23 3.57 -25.95
N ILE A 257 -2.35 3.08 -25.39
CA ILE A 257 -2.34 2.28 -24.17
C ILE A 257 -2.98 0.92 -24.45
N SER A 258 -2.30 -0.14 -24.01
CA SER A 258 -2.87 -1.46 -23.82
C SER A 258 -2.74 -1.88 -22.35
N GLN A 259 -3.88 -2.17 -21.73
CA GLN A 259 -3.97 -2.65 -20.35
C GLN A 259 -4.75 -3.97 -20.30
N THR A 260 -4.11 -5.02 -19.78
CA THR A 260 -4.72 -6.33 -19.54
C THR A 260 -4.67 -6.67 -18.06
N SER A 261 -5.78 -7.16 -17.50
CA SER A 261 -5.83 -7.56 -16.10
C SER A 261 -6.60 -8.87 -15.90
N GLU A 262 -5.96 -9.87 -15.25
CA GLU A 262 -6.48 -11.24 -15.07
C GLU A 262 -6.28 -11.86 -13.66
N GLY A 263 -5.79 -11.10 -12.68
CA GLY A 263 -5.63 -11.50 -11.27
C GLY A 263 -6.86 -11.23 -10.38
N THR A 264 -6.65 -11.04 -9.08
CA THR A 264 -7.77 -10.79 -8.12
C THR A 264 -7.56 -9.57 -7.20
N GLN A 265 -8.68 -8.96 -6.80
CA GLN A 265 -8.71 -7.87 -5.83
C GLN A 265 -9.72 -8.17 -4.72
N THR A 266 -9.22 -8.12 -3.48
CA THR A 266 -10.01 -8.38 -2.28
C THR A 266 -9.74 -7.32 -1.23
N VAL A 267 -10.82 -6.67 -0.76
CA VAL A 267 -10.80 -5.81 0.42
C VAL A 267 -11.79 -6.37 1.45
N ILE A 268 -11.27 -6.81 2.59
CA ILE A 268 -12.06 -7.33 3.70
C ILE A 268 -11.94 -6.36 4.86
N ASN A 269 -13.01 -5.62 5.14
CA ASN A 269 -13.16 -4.87 6.37
C ASN A 269 -14.10 -5.67 7.28
N GLU A 270 -13.64 -6.05 8.47
CA GLU A 270 -14.48 -6.75 9.43
C GLU A 270 -14.25 -6.28 10.86
N VAL A 271 -15.36 -6.17 11.60
CA VAL A 271 -15.40 -6.00 13.04
C VAL A 271 -16.15 -7.20 13.60
N ILE A 272 -15.50 -8.01 14.41
CA ILE A 272 -16.02 -9.25 14.97
C ILE A 272 -16.31 -9.04 16.44
N GLY A 273 -17.54 -9.37 16.85
CA GLY A 273 -18.00 -9.26 18.23
C GLY A 273 -17.70 -10.49 19.08
N PRO A 274 -18.18 -10.50 20.34
CA PRO A 274 -17.87 -11.54 21.33
C PRO A 274 -18.40 -12.92 20.96
N ASP A 275 -19.50 -12.97 20.21
CA ASP A 275 -20.14 -14.18 19.72
C ASP A 275 -19.52 -14.71 18.40
N GLY A 276 -18.41 -14.09 17.95
CA GLY A 276 -17.74 -14.40 16.72
C GLY A 276 -18.47 -13.91 15.47
N ARG A 277 -19.52 -13.08 15.61
CA ARG A 277 -20.30 -12.57 14.48
C ARG A 277 -19.88 -11.15 14.08
N PRO A 278 -20.09 -10.76 12.81
CA PRO A 278 -19.86 -9.38 12.38
C PRO A 278 -20.72 -8.39 13.16
N VAL A 279 -20.11 -7.32 13.68
CA VAL A 279 -20.77 -6.21 14.33
C VAL A 279 -20.96 -5.07 13.34
N ARG A 280 -22.10 -4.39 13.40
CA ARG A 280 -22.41 -3.20 12.62
C ARG A 280 -23.01 -2.14 13.54
N GLY A 281 -22.73 -0.87 13.27
CA GLY A 281 -23.24 0.26 14.03
C GLY A 281 -22.83 1.58 13.38
N ASP A 282 -23.48 2.67 13.78
CA ASP A 282 -23.21 4.01 13.21
C ASP A 282 -21.79 4.53 13.56
N ASN A 283 -21.17 3.95 14.58
CA ASN A 283 -19.79 4.19 14.98
C ASN A 283 -18.76 3.38 14.17
N ILE A 284 -19.20 2.51 13.26
CA ILE A 284 -18.34 1.68 12.41
C ILE A 284 -18.46 2.14 10.96
N ILE A 285 -17.39 2.75 10.44
CA ILE A 285 -17.31 3.24 9.07
C ILE A 285 -16.31 2.36 8.32
N GLN A 286 -16.79 1.72 7.26
CA GLN A 286 -16.01 0.77 6.47
C GLN A 286 -16.14 1.14 4.99
N THR A 287 -15.01 1.44 4.35
CA THR A 287 -14.94 1.81 2.93
C THR A 287 -13.94 0.94 2.17
N SER A 288 -14.25 0.65 0.90
CA SER A 288 -13.41 -0.20 0.06
C SER A 288 -13.39 0.30 -1.37
N ASP A 289 -12.20 0.43 -1.96
CA ASP A 289 -12.05 0.83 -3.37
C ASP A 289 -11.17 -0.18 -4.10
N ASN A 290 -11.74 -0.87 -5.07
CA ASN A 290 -11.00 -1.76 -5.97
C ASN A 290 -11.01 -1.14 -7.37
N ILE A 291 -9.83 -0.87 -7.91
CA ILE A 291 -9.64 -0.22 -9.21
C ILE A 291 -8.73 -1.12 -10.06
N VAL A 292 -9.28 -1.70 -11.13
CA VAL A 292 -8.51 -2.58 -12.02
C VAL A 292 -7.72 -1.73 -13.01
N ASN A 293 -8.39 -1.02 -13.90
CA ASN A 293 -7.77 -0.14 -14.89
C ASN A 293 -8.39 1.25 -14.81
N LEU A 294 -7.57 2.24 -14.43
CA LEU A 294 -7.96 3.64 -14.41
C LEU A 294 -6.98 4.49 -15.21
N THR A 295 -7.52 5.19 -16.20
CA THR A 295 -6.80 6.21 -16.96
C THR A 295 -7.44 7.56 -16.68
N VAL A 296 -6.65 8.52 -16.21
CA VAL A 296 -7.08 9.89 -15.94
C VAL A 296 -6.35 10.83 -16.91
N LEU A 297 -7.12 11.51 -17.75
CA LEU A 297 -6.65 12.60 -18.58
C LEU A 297 -6.90 13.94 -17.89
N THR A 298 -5.82 14.66 -17.60
CA THR A 298 -5.86 16.00 -17.01
C THR A 298 -5.79 17.09 -18.08
N PRO A 299 -6.31 18.30 -17.83
CA PRO A 299 -6.21 19.40 -18.77
C PRO A 299 -4.73 19.71 -19.07
N PRO A 300 -4.33 19.89 -20.33
CA PRO A 300 -2.97 20.28 -20.69
C PRO A 300 -2.70 21.72 -20.25
N GLU A 301 -1.47 22.00 -19.82
CA GLU A 301 -1.03 23.37 -19.58
C GLU A 301 -1.12 24.19 -20.88
N GLY A 302 -1.98 25.21 -20.91
CA GLY A 302 -2.13 26.13 -22.05
C GLY A 302 -3.42 25.99 -22.88
N GLY A 303 -4.25 24.97 -22.61
CA GLY A 303 -5.60 24.86 -23.18
C GLY A 303 -5.68 24.35 -24.63
N ASN A 304 -6.62 23.43 -24.86
CA ASN A 304 -6.91 22.68 -26.10
C ASN A 304 -5.79 21.77 -26.61
N ASP A 305 -5.84 20.49 -26.23
CA ASP A 305 -5.19 19.42 -26.98
C ASP A 305 -6.22 18.67 -27.85
N ASN A 306 -5.92 18.54 -29.15
CA ASN A 306 -6.69 17.77 -30.13
C ASN A 306 -6.17 16.32 -30.24
N GLY A 307 -5.33 15.88 -29.29
CA GLY A 307 -4.77 14.53 -29.22
C GLY A 307 -5.85 13.44 -29.32
N GLN A 308 -5.61 12.48 -30.21
CA GLN A 308 -6.42 11.28 -30.30
C GLN A 308 -5.97 10.30 -29.22
N LEU A 309 -6.87 10.00 -28.28
CA LEU A 309 -6.66 8.98 -27.27
C LEU A 309 -7.02 7.60 -27.86
N SER A 310 -6.08 6.67 -27.86
CA SER A 310 -6.32 5.26 -28.18
C SER A 310 -6.05 4.40 -26.95
N VAL A 311 -7.12 3.94 -26.30
CA VAL A 311 -7.06 3.13 -25.08
C VAL A 311 -7.75 1.81 -25.35
N ASP A 312 -6.98 0.73 -25.24
CA ASP A 312 -7.49 -0.64 -25.20
C ASP A 312 -7.34 -1.18 -23.76
N GLN A 313 -8.47 -1.53 -23.16
CA GLN A 313 -8.57 -2.00 -21.78
C GLN A 313 -9.37 -3.30 -21.75
N ASN A 314 -8.75 -4.37 -21.28
CA ASN A 314 -9.40 -5.64 -21.02
C ASN A 314 -9.24 -6.02 -19.54
N ALA A 315 -10.36 -6.34 -18.89
CA ALA A 315 -10.37 -6.79 -17.51
C ALA A 315 -11.27 -8.02 -17.37
N ASN A 316 -10.64 -9.15 -17.07
CA ASN A 316 -11.31 -10.34 -16.56
C ASN A 316 -10.82 -10.57 -15.13
N PHE A 317 -11.25 -9.70 -14.23
CA PHE A 317 -10.58 -9.48 -12.95
C PHE A 317 -11.61 -9.50 -11.81
N PRO A 318 -11.73 -10.62 -11.07
CA PRO A 318 -12.66 -10.70 -9.94
C PRO A 318 -12.36 -9.66 -8.87
N GLN A 319 -13.38 -8.87 -8.52
CA GLN A 319 -13.31 -7.89 -7.45
C GLN A 319 -14.28 -8.29 -6.33
N SER A 320 -13.79 -8.24 -5.09
CA SER A 320 -14.59 -8.53 -3.91
C SER A 320 -14.35 -7.48 -2.83
N SER A 321 -15.44 -7.04 -2.21
CA SER A 321 -15.40 -6.18 -1.04
C SER A 321 -16.40 -6.66 0.00
N SER A 322 -16.02 -6.63 1.28
CA SER A 322 -16.91 -6.92 2.39
C SER A 322 -16.77 -5.90 3.51
N GLY A 323 -17.87 -5.64 4.21
CA GLY A 323 -17.90 -4.82 5.43
C GLY A 323 -18.52 -3.43 5.29
N GLY A 324 -18.88 -2.92 4.12
CA GLY A 324 -19.43 -1.54 4.08
C GLY A 324 -19.76 -1.03 2.68
N GLY A 325 -19.76 0.30 2.54
CA GLY A 325 -19.84 0.94 1.23
C GLY A 325 -18.56 0.66 0.44
N GLY A 326 -18.69 0.40 -0.86
CA GLY A 326 -17.53 0.13 -1.69
C GLY A 326 -17.73 0.57 -3.13
N SER A 327 -16.61 0.93 -3.77
CA SER A 327 -16.52 1.18 -5.20
C SER A 327 -15.72 0.06 -5.85
N GLN A 328 -16.25 -0.48 -6.94
CA GLN A 328 -15.57 -1.45 -7.78
C GLN A 328 -15.52 -0.88 -9.19
N THR A 329 -14.32 -0.53 -9.64
CA THR A 329 -14.06 -0.01 -10.98
C THR A 329 -13.25 -1.03 -11.75
N GLY A 330 -13.87 -1.64 -12.77
CA GLY A 330 -13.19 -2.50 -13.73
C GLY A 330 -12.31 -1.68 -14.67
N ASN A 331 -12.85 -1.27 -15.81
CA ASN A 331 -12.18 -0.37 -16.75
C ASN A 331 -12.80 1.02 -16.67
N SER A 332 -11.97 2.05 -16.53
CA SER A 332 -12.41 3.44 -16.51
C SER A 332 -11.42 4.37 -17.21
N VAL A 333 -11.98 5.31 -17.96
CA VAL A 333 -11.27 6.47 -18.51
C VAL A 333 -12.01 7.72 -18.04
N SER A 334 -11.33 8.54 -17.25
CA SER A 334 -11.82 9.83 -16.79
C SER A 334 -11.11 10.94 -17.56
N ILE A 335 -11.89 11.84 -18.17
CA ILE A 335 -11.34 12.94 -18.97
C ILE A 335 -11.80 14.25 -18.35
N SER A 336 -10.86 15.00 -17.78
CA SER A 336 -11.06 16.38 -17.37
C SER A 336 -10.43 17.29 -18.42
N ARG A 337 -11.24 18.14 -19.04
CA ARG A 337 -10.82 19.15 -20.02
C ARG A 337 -11.14 20.54 -19.50
#